data_AF-A0AAN4YG07-F1
#
_entry.id   AF-A0AAN4YG07-F1
#
_cell.length_a   1.000
_cell.length_b   1.000
_cell.length_c   1.000
_cell.angle_alpha   90.00
_cell.angle_beta   90.00
_cell.angle_gamma   90.00
#
_symmetry.space_group_name_H-M   'P 1'
#
loop_
_entity.id
_entity.type
_entity.pdbx_description
1 polymer ?
#
loop_
_entity_poly.entity_id
_entity_poly.type
_entity_poly.pdbx_seq_one_letter_code
_entity_poly.pdbx_strand_id
1 'polypeptide(L)'
;MVRSLLDTYKHEGWLPDCRMSLCKGWTQGGSNADVVLTDAYVKNLTGIDWDLAYEAMVNDAENEPLEWSYEGRGGLQSWKRLNYIPYLDFDYLGFGTNSRSISRTLEYSYNDYCLSTVAKALQKDDYTKYRSRAGNWQNLYKADQTSLINGTDTGFVGFFQPKHLNGTWGYQDPIACSALASWCSLTSNPSETFESSVWEYQLYRALPISYC
;
A
#
# COMPACT_ATOMS: atom_id res chain seq x y z
N MET A 1 -14.80 7.38 -16.11
CA MET A 1 -13.95 6.66 -15.14
C MET A 1 -13.89 7.36 -13.80
N VAL A 2 -13.23 8.52 -13.63
CA VAL A 2 -13.09 9.19 -12.31
C VAL A 2 -14.41 9.41 -11.58
N ARG A 3 -15.42 9.97 -12.27
CA ARG A 3 -16.77 10.14 -11.68
C ARG A 3 -17.39 8.83 -11.21
N SER A 4 -17.12 7.72 -11.90
CA SER A 4 -17.63 6.39 -11.53
C SER A 4 -16.97 5.85 -10.27
N LEU A 5 -15.69 6.18 -10.02
CA LEU A 5 -15.02 5.86 -8.74
C LEU A 5 -15.72 6.59 -7.59
N LEU A 6 -15.99 7.89 -7.77
CA LEU A 6 -16.67 8.70 -6.75
C LEU A 6 -18.14 8.31 -6.56
N ASP A 7 -18.82 7.90 -7.63
CA ASP A 7 -20.19 7.38 -7.57
C ASP A 7 -20.23 6.06 -6.79
N THR A 8 -19.22 5.19 -6.98
CA THR A 8 -19.06 3.97 -6.18
C THR A 8 -18.88 4.32 -4.70
N TYR A 9 -17.99 5.25 -4.37
CA TYR A 9 -17.80 5.71 -2.99
C TYR A 9 -19.10 6.26 -2.37
N LYS A 10 -19.87 7.08 -3.10
CA LYS A 10 -21.16 7.61 -2.63
C LYS A 10 -22.19 6.54 -2.26
N HIS A 11 -22.20 5.43 -2.99
CA HIS A 11 -23.20 4.37 -2.81
C HIS A 11 -22.73 3.21 -1.92
N GLU A 12 -21.42 2.97 -1.84
CA GLU A 12 -20.83 1.80 -1.17
C GLU A 12 -19.97 2.19 0.04
N GLY A 13 -19.63 3.46 0.19
CA GLY A 13 -18.81 3.99 1.29
C GLY A 13 -17.29 3.87 1.10
N TRP A 14 -16.83 3.18 0.05
CA TRP A 14 -15.40 2.95 -0.21
C TRP A 14 -15.05 3.15 -1.69
N LEU A 15 -13.83 3.60 -1.96
CA LEU A 15 -13.32 3.56 -3.33
C LEU A 15 -13.02 2.10 -3.72
N PRO A 16 -13.27 1.72 -4.98
CA PRO A 16 -12.95 0.38 -5.44
C PRO A 16 -11.44 0.24 -5.72
N ASP A 17 -10.81 -0.82 -5.21
CA ASP A 17 -9.47 -1.24 -5.65
C ASP A 17 -9.57 -2.10 -6.92
N CYS A 18 -10.39 -3.15 -6.87
CA CYS A 18 -10.77 -3.96 -8.02
C CYS A 18 -12.30 -4.05 -8.12
N ARG A 19 -12.85 -3.80 -9.32
CA ARG A 19 -14.30 -3.91 -9.57
C ARG A 19 -14.57 -4.40 -10.98
N MET A 20 -15.48 -5.37 -11.09
CA MET A 20 -15.97 -5.88 -12.37
C MET A 20 -17.51 -5.92 -12.33
N SER A 21 -18.14 -5.20 -13.25
CA SER A 21 -19.60 -5.03 -13.29
C SER A 21 -20.14 -4.52 -11.93
N LEU A 22 -20.93 -5.34 -11.23
CA LEU A 22 -21.53 -5.02 -9.93
C LEU A 22 -20.80 -5.69 -8.76
N CYS A 23 -19.68 -6.37 -9.01
CA CYS A 23 -18.97 -7.16 -8.00
C CYS A 23 -17.69 -6.46 -7.54
N LYS A 24 -17.47 -6.47 -6.22
CA LYS A 24 -16.19 -6.10 -5.60
C LYS A 24 -15.17 -7.20 -5.89
N GLY A 25 -14.01 -6.83 -6.39
CA GLY A 25 -12.86 -7.72 -6.53
C GLY A 25 -12.00 -7.71 -5.28
N TRP A 26 -10.97 -8.55 -5.24
CA TRP A 26 -10.03 -8.58 -4.12
C TRP A 26 -9.12 -7.34 -4.14
N THR A 27 -8.91 -6.74 -2.96
CA THR A 27 -7.90 -5.70 -2.73
C THR A 27 -6.51 -6.31 -2.91
N GLN A 28 -5.71 -5.74 -3.80
CA GLN A 28 -4.38 -6.26 -4.18
C GLN A 28 -3.25 -5.77 -3.27
N GLY A 29 -3.37 -4.58 -2.71
CA GLY A 29 -2.36 -4.05 -1.78
C GLY A 29 -2.83 -2.77 -1.11
N GLY A 30 -2.94 -1.71 -1.90
CA GLY A 30 -3.35 -0.36 -1.52
C GLY A 30 -4.83 0.00 -1.71
N SER A 31 -5.10 1.31 -1.64
CA SER A 31 -6.31 1.96 -2.18
C SER A 31 -5.95 2.69 -3.47
N ASN A 32 -5.77 1.96 -4.58
CA ASN A 32 -5.11 2.53 -5.76
C ASN A 32 -6.01 3.46 -6.62
N ALA A 33 -7.29 3.57 -6.29
CA ALA A 33 -8.14 4.66 -6.79
C ALA A 33 -7.56 6.05 -6.46
N ASP A 34 -6.86 6.18 -5.33
CA ASP A 34 -6.16 7.40 -4.90
C ASP A 34 -5.15 7.89 -5.95
N VAL A 35 -4.47 6.95 -6.61
CA VAL A 35 -3.47 7.24 -7.65
C VAL A 35 -4.16 7.85 -8.87
N VAL A 36 -5.28 7.28 -9.29
CA VAL A 36 -6.07 7.74 -10.43
C VAL A 36 -6.68 9.12 -10.17
N LEU A 37 -7.22 9.33 -8.96
CA LEU A 37 -7.77 10.63 -8.54
C LEU A 37 -6.68 11.70 -8.52
N THR A 38 -5.52 11.39 -7.95
CA THR A 38 -4.39 12.31 -7.88
C THR A 38 -3.87 12.65 -9.28
N ASP A 39 -3.70 11.66 -10.15
CA ASP A 39 -3.24 11.88 -11.53
C ASP A 39 -4.21 12.76 -12.33
N ALA A 40 -5.52 12.52 -12.18
CA ALA A 40 -6.55 13.37 -12.77
C ALA A 40 -6.48 14.82 -12.23
N TYR A 41 -6.19 14.99 -10.95
CA TYR A 41 -6.06 16.31 -10.31
C TYR A 41 -4.87 17.07 -10.88
N VAL A 42 -3.67 16.48 -10.85
CA VAL A 42 -2.44 17.15 -11.29
C VAL A 42 -2.43 17.46 -12.79
N LYS A 43 -3.23 16.73 -13.58
CA LYS A 43 -3.47 16.98 -15.01
C LYS A 43 -4.62 17.97 -15.28
N ASN A 44 -5.19 18.58 -14.25
CA ASN A 44 -6.25 19.58 -14.34
C ASN A 44 -7.52 19.09 -15.09
N LEU A 45 -7.92 17.83 -14.87
CA LEU A 45 -9.21 17.37 -15.39
C LEU A 45 -10.35 18.13 -14.69
N THR A 46 -11.40 18.45 -15.45
CA THR A 46 -12.52 19.29 -14.98
C THR A 46 -13.80 18.49 -14.75
N GLY A 47 -14.74 19.10 -14.02
CA GLY A 47 -16.03 18.49 -13.71
C GLY A 47 -15.92 17.27 -12.80
N ILE A 48 -14.92 17.25 -11.93
CA ILE A 48 -14.76 16.28 -10.85
C ILE A 48 -15.05 17.04 -9.54
N ASP A 49 -15.80 16.41 -8.65
CA ASP A 49 -16.05 16.94 -7.31
C ASP A 49 -14.83 16.63 -6.44
N TRP A 50 -13.94 17.62 -6.31
CA TRP A 50 -12.65 17.44 -5.64
C TRP A 50 -12.75 17.39 -4.13
N ASP A 51 -13.78 17.99 -3.53
CA ASP A 51 -14.03 17.84 -2.09
C ASP A 51 -14.51 16.42 -1.77
N LEU A 52 -15.41 15.87 -2.59
CA LEU A 52 -15.81 14.46 -2.47
C LEU A 52 -14.64 13.50 -2.75
N ALA A 53 -13.82 13.79 -3.76
CA ALA A 53 -12.63 12.98 -4.03
C ALA A 53 -11.68 12.99 -2.84
N TYR A 54 -11.45 14.16 -2.24
CA TYR A 54 -10.63 14.29 -1.06
C TYR A 54 -11.20 13.51 0.12
N GLU A 55 -12.50 13.64 0.38
CA GLU A 55 -13.21 12.89 1.43
C GLU A 55 -13.03 11.38 1.26
N ALA A 56 -13.20 10.87 0.04
CA ALA A 56 -13.07 9.45 -0.27
C ALA A 56 -11.64 8.92 -0.01
N MET A 57 -10.61 9.66 -0.45
CA MET A 57 -9.21 9.29 -0.20
C MET A 57 -8.85 9.35 1.30
N VAL A 58 -9.40 10.32 2.04
CA VAL A 58 -9.22 10.40 3.50
C VAL A 58 -9.90 9.22 4.19
N ASN A 59 -11.09 8.81 3.72
CA ASN A 59 -11.79 7.65 4.26
C ASN A 59 -10.94 6.39 4.14
N ASP A 60 -10.35 6.11 2.97
CA ASP A 60 -9.45 4.97 2.79
C ASP A 60 -8.19 5.03 3.67
N ALA A 61 -7.67 6.23 3.95
CA ALA A 61 -6.46 6.42 4.75
C ALA A 61 -6.68 6.37 6.27
N GLU A 62 -7.90 6.68 6.74
CA GLU A 62 -8.17 6.86 8.16
C GLU A 62 -9.13 5.83 8.75
N ASN A 63 -10.06 5.31 7.93
CA ASN A 63 -11.08 4.36 8.33
C ASN A 63 -10.80 2.98 7.74
N GLU A 64 -11.14 1.95 8.51
CA GLU A 64 -10.98 0.56 8.11
C GLU A 64 -12.36 -0.10 7.99
N PRO A 65 -12.66 -0.79 6.87
CA PRO A 65 -13.88 -1.59 6.76
C PRO A 65 -13.77 -2.85 7.62
N LEU A 66 -14.92 -3.42 7.98
CA LEU A 66 -14.96 -4.67 8.76
C LEU A 66 -14.28 -5.82 8.01
N GLU A 67 -14.40 -5.86 6.68
CA GLU A 67 -13.68 -6.81 5.81
C GLU A 67 -12.95 -6.03 4.72
N TRP A 68 -11.62 -5.96 4.83
CA TRP A 68 -10.76 -5.13 3.98
C TRP A 68 -10.14 -5.87 2.79
N SER A 69 -10.52 -7.12 2.56
CA SER A 69 -10.04 -7.92 1.44
C SER A 69 -10.69 -7.55 0.12
N TYR A 70 -11.72 -6.71 0.10
CA TYR A 70 -12.37 -6.22 -1.13
C TYR A 70 -12.67 -4.72 -1.17
N GLU A 71 -12.38 -3.99 -0.09
CA GLU A 71 -12.57 -2.54 -0.01
C GLU A 71 -11.67 -1.92 1.06
N GLY A 72 -11.37 -0.63 0.93
CA GLY A 72 -10.60 0.15 1.89
C GLY A 72 -9.20 -0.43 2.20
N ARG A 73 -8.57 0.15 3.22
CA ARG A 73 -7.30 -0.33 3.77
C ARG A 73 -7.54 -1.09 5.07
N GLY A 74 -6.82 -2.19 5.27
CA GLY A 74 -6.82 -2.93 6.53
C GLY A 74 -5.62 -2.60 7.40
N GLY A 75 -5.62 -3.05 8.66
CA GLY A 75 -4.47 -2.94 9.55
C GLY A 75 -4.11 -1.48 9.88
N LEU A 76 -5.09 -0.58 9.85
CA LEU A 76 -4.82 0.86 9.94
C LEU A 76 -4.39 1.27 11.35
N GLN A 77 -4.74 0.50 12.37
CA GLN A 77 -4.21 0.71 13.73
C GLN A 77 -2.69 0.50 13.76
N SER A 78 -2.21 -0.59 13.19
CA SER A 78 -0.79 -0.88 13.09
C SER A 78 -0.09 0.11 12.16
N TRP A 79 -0.69 0.44 11.01
CA TRP A 79 -0.18 1.47 10.09
C TRP A 79 0.09 2.81 10.80
N LYS A 80 -0.91 3.31 11.54
CA LYS A 80 -0.84 4.61 12.22
C LYS A 80 0.07 4.62 13.45
N ARG A 81 0.19 3.48 14.15
CA ARG A 81 1.00 3.37 15.38
C ARG A 81 2.47 3.03 15.10
N LEU A 82 2.71 2.13 14.15
CA LEU A 82 4.04 1.54 13.89
C LEU A 82 4.71 2.11 12.64
N ASN A 83 3.96 2.79 11.78
CA ASN A 83 4.43 3.31 10.49
C ASN A 83 4.85 2.21 9.50
N TYR A 84 4.26 1.02 9.62
CA TYR A 84 4.32 -0.10 8.66
C TYR A 84 3.19 -1.08 8.96
N ILE A 85 2.87 -1.96 8.01
CA ILE A 85 2.03 -3.13 8.23
C ILE A 85 2.90 -4.28 8.73
N PRO A 86 2.65 -4.83 9.93
CA PRO A 86 3.39 -5.96 10.46
C PRO A 86 3.12 -7.27 9.71
N TYR A 87 4.08 -8.18 9.76
CA TYR A 87 3.88 -9.57 9.42
C TYR A 87 3.07 -10.27 10.52
N LEU A 88 2.09 -11.09 10.09
CA LEU A 88 1.10 -11.73 10.96
C LEU A 88 0.41 -10.69 11.86
N ASP A 89 0.00 -9.57 11.27
CA ASP A 89 -0.65 -8.49 12.00
C ASP A 89 -1.94 -9.01 12.65
N PHE A 90 -2.18 -8.58 13.88
CA PHE A 90 -3.40 -8.91 14.60
C PHE A 90 -4.28 -7.67 14.65
N ASP A 91 -5.38 -7.71 13.89
CA ASP A 91 -6.40 -6.68 13.89
C ASP A 91 -7.69 -7.21 14.54
N TYR A 92 -8.21 -6.48 15.52
CA TYR A 92 -9.43 -6.83 16.23
C TYR A 92 -10.64 -6.01 15.75
N LEU A 93 -10.42 -4.97 14.94
CA LEU A 93 -11.46 -4.09 14.41
C LEU A 93 -12.04 -4.60 13.09
N GLY A 94 -11.21 -5.26 12.29
CA GLY A 94 -11.58 -5.83 11.00
C GLY A 94 -10.90 -7.18 10.75
N PHE A 95 -11.24 -7.81 9.64
CA PHE A 95 -10.61 -9.03 9.17
C PHE A 95 -10.29 -8.94 7.68
N GLY A 96 -9.30 -9.72 7.26
CA GLY A 96 -8.92 -9.83 5.87
C GLY A 96 -7.64 -10.64 5.69
N THR A 97 -7.08 -10.60 4.48
CA THR A 97 -5.95 -11.46 4.13
C THR A 97 -4.65 -11.03 4.81
N ASN A 98 -4.27 -11.73 5.89
CA ASN A 98 -3.11 -11.48 6.74
C ASN A 98 -1.77 -11.87 6.08
N SER A 99 -1.44 -11.21 4.98
CA SER A 99 -0.19 -11.34 4.22
C SER A 99 0.14 -10.02 3.53
N ARG A 100 1.20 -10.01 2.69
CA ARG A 100 1.61 -8.86 1.87
C ARG A 100 2.06 -7.66 2.68
N SER A 101 2.67 -7.87 3.86
CA SER A 101 3.05 -6.76 4.75
C SER A 101 4.01 -5.77 4.09
N ILE A 102 4.95 -6.25 3.25
CA ILE A 102 5.85 -5.40 2.46
C ILE A 102 5.05 -4.62 1.42
N SER A 103 4.30 -5.31 0.54
CA SER A 103 3.55 -4.64 -0.54
C SER A 103 2.56 -3.61 0.00
N ARG A 104 1.78 -3.97 1.02
CA ARG A 104 0.80 -3.06 1.64
C ARG A 104 1.48 -1.84 2.26
N THR A 105 2.62 -2.01 2.93
CA THR A 105 3.39 -0.88 3.48
C THR A 105 3.88 0.08 2.39
N LEU A 106 4.40 -0.47 1.29
CA LEU A 106 4.90 0.31 0.16
C LEU A 106 3.76 1.02 -0.58
N GLU A 107 2.65 0.32 -0.84
CA GLU A 107 1.47 0.86 -1.51
C GLU A 107 0.76 1.90 -0.65
N TYR A 108 0.54 1.66 0.65
CA TYR A 108 -0.06 2.66 1.55
C TYR A 108 0.80 3.92 1.65
N SER A 109 2.13 3.78 1.62
CA SER A 109 3.04 4.93 1.53
C SER A 109 2.81 5.72 0.25
N TYR A 110 2.61 5.06 -0.89
CA TYR A 110 2.34 5.73 -2.16
C TYR A 110 0.95 6.34 -2.22
N ASN A 111 -0.06 5.67 -1.67
CA ASN A 111 -1.41 6.21 -1.57
C ASN A 111 -1.44 7.45 -0.64
N ASP A 112 -0.67 7.45 0.47
CA ASP A 112 -0.51 8.62 1.33
C ASP A 112 0.26 9.76 0.64
N TYR A 113 1.21 9.45 -0.26
CA TYR A 113 1.83 10.46 -1.12
C TYR A 113 0.81 11.12 -2.06
N CYS A 114 -0.01 10.31 -2.72
CA CYS A 114 -1.11 10.75 -3.57
C CYS A 114 -2.07 11.66 -2.82
N LEU A 115 -2.56 11.21 -1.66
CA LEU A 115 -3.41 12.00 -0.78
C LEU A 115 -2.75 13.31 -0.34
N SER A 116 -1.45 13.28 0.03
CA SER A 116 -0.73 14.50 0.40
C SER A 116 -0.64 15.53 -0.73
N THR A 117 -0.59 15.06 -1.98
CA THR A 117 -0.53 15.91 -3.19
C THR A 117 -1.85 16.65 -3.39
N VAL A 118 -2.97 15.91 -3.30
CA VAL A 118 -4.32 16.49 -3.42
C VAL A 118 -4.62 17.40 -2.22
N ALA A 119 -4.30 16.96 -0.99
CA ALA A 119 -4.47 17.74 0.24
C ALA A 119 -3.78 19.11 0.14
N LYS A 120 -2.51 19.13 -0.30
CA LYS A 120 -1.73 20.37 -0.44
C LYS A 120 -2.37 21.31 -1.45
N ALA A 121 -2.83 20.79 -2.59
CA ALA A 121 -3.38 21.62 -3.64
C ALA A 121 -4.77 22.18 -3.29
N LEU A 122 -5.56 21.43 -2.50
CA LEU A 122 -6.82 21.88 -1.92
C LEU A 122 -6.67 22.65 -0.60
N GLN A 123 -5.43 22.99 -0.20
CA GLN A 123 -5.12 23.76 1.02
C GLN A 123 -5.69 23.12 2.30
N LYS A 124 -5.62 21.79 2.41
CA LYS A 124 -6.04 21.04 3.60
C LYS A 124 -4.89 20.98 4.62
N ASP A 125 -5.20 21.16 5.90
CA ASP A 125 -4.20 21.29 6.97
C ASP A 125 -3.41 20.00 7.24
N ASP A 126 -4.01 18.86 6.94
CA ASP A 126 -3.46 17.53 7.17
C ASP A 126 -2.53 17.03 6.05
N TYR A 127 -2.18 17.87 5.06
CA TYR A 127 -1.24 17.49 4.00
C TYR A 127 0.12 17.01 4.56
N THR A 128 0.62 17.66 5.64
CA THR A 128 1.91 17.32 6.27
C THR A 128 1.90 15.92 6.88
N LYS A 129 0.77 15.52 7.47
CA LYS A 129 0.54 14.19 8.05
C LYS A 129 0.72 13.11 6.99
N TYR A 130 0.00 13.21 5.87
CA TYR A 130 0.11 12.22 4.79
C TYR A 130 1.46 12.29 4.08
N ARG A 131 2.03 13.50 3.94
CA ARG A 131 3.38 13.67 3.35
C ARG A 131 4.46 12.98 4.18
N SER A 132 4.31 12.95 5.50
CA SER A 132 5.17 12.21 6.42
C SER A 132 4.95 10.70 6.30
N ARG A 133 3.70 10.23 6.31
CA ARG A 133 3.38 8.80 6.16
C ARG A 133 3.82 8.23 4.82
N ALA A 134 3.91 9.05 3.77
CA ALA A 134 4.50 8.65 2.50
C ALA A 134 5.97 8.18 2.59
N GLY A 135 6.68 8.50 3.68
CA GLY A 135 8.03 7.99 3.97
C GLY A 135 8.06 6.63 4.69
N ASN A 136 6.91 6.09 5.10
CA ASN A 136 6.82 4.91 5.96
C ASN A 136 7.41 3.64 5.33
N TRP A 137 7.49 3.55 4.01
CA TRP A 137 8.16 2.46 3.30
C TRP A 137 9.61 2.23 3.80
N GLN A 138 10.28 3.27 4.28
CA GLN A 138 11.64 3.18 4.82
C GLN A 138 11.73 2.28 6.05
N ASN A 139 10.63 2.13 6.82
CA ASN A 139 10.62 1.32 8.03
C ASN A 139 10.82 -0.17 7.76
N LEU A 140 10.60 -0.64 6.53
CA LEU A 140 10.84 -2.02 6.14
C LEU A 140 12.15 -2.21 5.35
N TYR A 141 12.91 -1.14 5.08
CA TYR A 141 14.16 -1.26 4.35
C TYR A 141 15.28 -1.72 5.29
N LYS A 142 15.78 -2.95 5.08
CA LYS A 142 16.88 -3.53 5.85
C LYS A 142 18.17 -3.44 5.03
N ALA A 143 18.97 -2.40 5.30
CA ALA A 143 20.14 -2.02 4.50
C ALA A 143 21.24 -3.09 4.41
N ASP A 144 21.36 -3.97 5.40
CA ASP A 144 22.32 -5.06 5.48
C ASP A 144 21.76 -6.41 5.01
N GLN A 145 20.51 -6.45 4.52
CA GLN A 145 19.94 -7.68 3.98
C GLN A 145 20.66 -8.06 2.68
N THR A 146 21.05 -9.32 2.53
CA THR A 146 21.62 -9.88 1.29
C THR A 146 20.59 -10.71 0.54
N SER A 147 20.89 -11.04 -0.72
CA SER A 147 20.11 -12.00 -1.52
C SER A 147 21.04 -13.08 -2.07
N LEU A 148 20.60 -14.34 -1.95
CA LEU A 148 21.30 -15.51 -2.47
C LEU A 148 20.46 -16.16 -3.58
N ILE A 149 21.12 -16.68 -4.61
CA ILE A 149 20.51 -17.51 -5.65
C ILE A 149 21.23 -18.86 -5.63
N ASN A 150 20.51 -19.94 -5.32
CA ASN A 150 21.07 -21.29 -5.21
C ASN A 150 22.33 -21.35 -4.31
N GLY A 151 22.32 -20.62 -3.19
CA GLY A 151 23.42 -20.56 -2.24
C GLY A 151 24.60 -19.67 -2.66
N THR A 152 24.55 -19.03 -3.82
CA THR A 152 25.55 -18.04 -4.26
C THR A 152 25.05 -16.64 -3.94
N ASP A 153 25.88 -15.83 -3.28
CA ASP A 153 25.58 -14.42 -3.02
C ASP A 153 25.51 -13.65 -4.34
N THR A 154 24.45 -12.85 -4.48
CA THR A 154 24.28 -11.95 -5.63
C THR A 154 25.22 -10.75 -5.59
N GLY A 155 25.80 -10.45 -4.43
CA GLY A 155 26.64 -9.27 -4.18
C GLY A 155 25.84 -7.98 -3.92
N PHE A 156 24.51 -8.05 -3.95
CA PHE A 156 23.64 -6.92 -3.64
C PHE A 156 23.21 -6.95 -2.18
N VAL A 157 23.15 -5.77 -1.58
CA VAL A 157 22.70 -5.54 -0.21
C VAL A 157 21.60 -4.50 -0.16
N GLY A 158 20.75 -4.60 0.86
CA GLY A 158 19.66 -3.68 1.11
C GLY A 158 18.37 -4.15 0.42
N PHE A 159 17.52 -4.83 1.16
CA PHE A 159 16.23 -5.31 0.67
C PHE A 159 15.13 -4.97 1.67
N PHE A 160 13.90 -4.85 1.16
CA PHE A 160 12.75 -4.81 2.04
C PHE A 160 12.61 -6.14 2.76
N GLN A 161 12.29 -6.08 4.05
CA GLN A 161 12.04 -7.25 4.88
C GLN A 161 10.83 -6.98 5.77
N PRO A 162 10.02 -8.01 6.06
CA PRO A 162 8.88 -7.83 6.94
C PRO A 162 9.33 -7.52 8.37
N LYS A 163 8.47 -6.89 9.15
CA LYS A 163 8.66 -6.69 10.59
C LYS A 163 7.48 -7.22 11.37
N HIS A 164 7.73 -7.80 12.52
CA HIS A 164 6.68 -8.21 13.46
C HIS A 164 6.11 -6.99 14.22
N LEU A 165 5.00 -7.21 14.92
CA LEU A 165 4.36 -6.23 15.80
C LEU A 165 5.30 -5.67 16.89
N ASN A 166 6.28 -6.48 17.34
CA ASN A 166 7.26 -6.08 18.35
C ASN A 166 8.49 -5.34 17.76
N GLY A 167 8.50 -5.04 16.46
CA GLY A 167 9.59 -4.34 15.77
C GLY A 167 10.77 -5.22 15.34
N THR A 168 10.78 -6.51 15.69
CA THR A 168 11.80 -7.45 15.22
C THR A 168 11.61 -7.76 13.73
N TRP A 169 12.71 -7.99 13.03
CA TRP A 169 12.69 -8.34 11.60
C TRP A 169 12.18 -9.76 11.42
N GLY A 170 11.21 -9.93 10.52
CA GLY A 170 10.93 -11.22 9.89
C GLY A 170 11.85 -11.42 8.68
N TYR A 171 11.63 -12.50 7.95
CA TYR A 171 12.43 -12.83 6.76
C TYR A 171 11.55 -13.28 5.61
N GLN A 172 11.75 -12.65 4.46
CA GLN A 172 11.35 -13.19 3.16
C GLN A 172 12.60 -13.28 2.28
N ASP A 173 12.81 -14.44 1.67
CA ASP A 173 13.85 -14.62 0.66
C ASP A 173 13.62 -13.60 -0.47
N PRO A 174 14.60 -12.72 -0.79
CA PRO A 174 14.41 -11.70 -1.81
C PRO A 174 13.99 -12.22 -3.18
N ILE A 175 14.34 -13.46 -3.53
CA ILE A 175 13.96 -14.08 -4.81
C ILE A 175 12.65 -14.87 -4.76
N ALA A 176 12.03 -15.03 -3.59
CA ALA A 176 10.69 -15.63 -3.50
C ALA A 176 9.73 -14.89 -4.44
N CYS A 177 8.76 -15.60 -5.04
CA CYS A 177 7.84 -15.04 -6.05
C CYS A 177 8.48 -14.55 -7.35
N SER A 178 9.73 -14.94 -7.66
CA SER A 178 10.35 -14.65 -8.96
C SER A 178 10.33 -15.86 -9.89
N ALA A 179 10.71 -15.65 -11.16
CA ALA A 179 10.96 -16.74 -12.12
C ALA A 179 12.07 -17.71 -11.68
N LEU A 180 12.87 -17.36 -10.67
CA LEU A 180 13.94 -18.20 -10.12
C LEU A 180 13.51 -19.00 -8.88
N ALA A 181 12.28 -18.81 -8.39
CA ALA A 181 11.74 -19.44 -7.19
C ALA A 181 10.32 -19.97 -7.41
N SER A 182 9.61 -20.31 -6.33
CA SER A 182 8.20 -20.70 -6.41
C SER A 182 7.30 -19.51 -6.74
N TRP A 183 6.23 -19.81 -7.46
CA TRP A 183 5.14 -18.86 -7.71
C TRP A 183 4.43 -18.50 -6.40
N CYS A 184 3.81 -17.32 -6.36
CA CYS A 184 2.97 -16.91 -5.26
C CYS A 184 1.72 -16.22 -5.77
N SER A 185 0.64 -16.34 -5.00
CA SER A 185 -0.62 -15.65 -5.25
C SER A 185 -1.33 -15.40 -3.93
N LEU A 186 -2.30 -14.50 -3.96
CA LEU A 186 -3.10 -14.16 -2.78
C LEU A 186 -3.71 -15.40 -2.09
N THR A 187 -4.17 -16.39 -2.87
CA THR A 187 -5.04 -17.46 -2.37
C THR A 187 -4.34 -18.81 -2.18
N SER A 188 -3.21 -19.05 -2.84
CA SER A 188 -2.62 -20.40 -2.90
C SER A 188 -1.20 -20.50 -2.37
N ASN A 189 -0.47 -19.37 -2.28
CA ASN A 189 0.84 -19.30 -1.64
C ASN A 189 1.15 -17.83 -1.30
N PRO A 190 0.47 -17.22 -0.30
CA PRO A 190 0.67 -15.81 -0.01
C PRO A 190 2.09 -15.55 0.50
N SER A 191 2.65 -14.40 0.11
CA SER A 191 3.96 -13.94 0.55
C SER A 191 3.85 -12.53 1.17
N GLU A 192 4.95 -11.97 1.67
CA GLU A 192 4.95 -10.59 2.18
C GLU A 192 5.01 -9.56 1.06
N THR A 193 5.30 -10.01 -0.16
CA THR A 193 5.04 -9.30 -1.39
C THR A 193 3.86 -9.91 -2.16
N PHE A 194 3.14 -9.10 -2.93
CA PHE A 194 2.02 -9.55 -3.76
C PHE A 194 2.50 -9.95 -5.16
N GLU A 195 2.44 -11.25 -5.48
CA GLU A 195 2.67 -11.83 -6.82
C GLU A 195 4.00 -11.46 -7.50
N SER A 196 4.98 -11.00 -6.73
CA SER A 196 6.24 -10.49 -7.23
C SER A 196 7.30 -10.57 -6.14
N SER A 197 8.56 -10.59 -6.54
CA SER A 197 9.69 -10.73 -5.63
C SER A 197 10.06 -9.42 -4.93
N VAL A 198 10.83 -9.52 -3.84
CA VAL A 198 11.36 -8.32 -3.17
C VAL A 198 12.26 -7.54 -4.13
N TRP A 199 13.00 -8.24 -4.99
CA TRP A 199 13.81 -7.63 -6.05
C TRP A 199 13.05 -6.63 -6.93
N GLU A 200 11.83 -6.98 -7.33
CA GLU A 200 10.99 -6.10 -8.15
C GLU A 200 10.33 -5.02 -7.29
N TYR A 201 9.83 -5.37 -6.10
CA TYR A 201 9.21 -4.42 -5.18
C TYR A 201 10.17 -3.33 -4.67
N GLN A 202 11.49 -3.54 -4.71
CA GLN A 202 12.48 -2.51 -4.41
C GLN A 202 12.32 -1.23 -5.25
N LEU A 203 11.72 -1.33 -6.43
CA LEU A 203 11.50 -0.21 -7.33
C LEU A 203 10.22 0.58 -6.98
N TYR A 204 9.34 0.03 -6.15
CA TYR A 204 8.08 0.67 -5.74
C TYR A 204 8.31 1.59 -4.53
N ARG A 205 8.83 2.80 -4.78
CA ARG A 205 9.11 3.81 -3.73
C ARG A 205 8.38 5.12 -4.04
N ALA A 206 7.53 5.54 -3.09
CA ALA A 206 6.69 6.74 -3.23
C ALA A 206 7.47 8.06 -3.27
N LEU A 207 8.72 8.05 -2.78
CA LEU A 207 9.57 9.22 -2.66
C LEU A 207 11.02 8.83 -2.96
N PRO A 208 11.80 9.68 -3.65
CA PRO A 208 13.23 9.48 -3.72
C PRO A 208 13.84 9.51 -2.31
N ILE A 209 14.90 8.73 -2.11
CA ILE A 209 15.81 8.95 -0.98
C ILE A 209 16.38 10.35 -1.19
N SER A 210 15.84 11.34 -0.50
CA SER A 210 16.53 12.61 -0.33
C SER A 210 17.84 12.24 0.36
N TYR A 211 18.95 12.27 -0.37
CA TYR A 211 20.27 12.29 0.27
C TYR A 211 20.27 13.53 1.17
N CYS A 212 20.22 13.33 2.48
CA CYS A 212 20.68 14.34 3.43
C CYS A 212 22.18 14.55 3.23
#